data_AF-A0A4R6R6Y8-F1
#
_entry.id   AF-A0A4R6R6Y8-F1
#
_cell.length_a   1.000
_cell.length_b   1.000
_cell.length_c   1.000
_cell.angle_alpha   90.00
_cell.angle_beta   90.00
_cell.angle_gamma   90.00
#
_symmetry.space_group_name_H-M   'P 1'
#
loop_
_entity.id
_entity.type
_entity.pdbx_description
1 polymer ?
#
loop_
_entity_poly.entity_id
_entity_poly.type
_entity_poly.pdbx_seq_one_letter_code
_entity_poly.pdbx_strand_id
1 'polypeptide(L)'
;MLERKLCGWMARPHVWAMRVSLATVTAVAVMAGVSTSAGAAEQDHDHAHDGPGHANGSAPKASPMAPAASAVAQPRGKTAAQRKAELIQDPRRLDPGTMSRRADLLAQAEGELAQGNAQAAEKTLDRAAGMLHAADTEMGLVRAYMQAGDYRRALSFAAHTAGAHPEDISGLGLYAWLLHLGGQPAVARQLLDQTLAQVRPPQREAPSVRLLTEVSQRLQAQQLALDGTLLQPPMRLAPMPHGAVPVGQARVAGAAWLLPDGQHALLPLAAMPLDAPGTRLWLRNGLGRTVQATPEKAFPDIGLRLVHLREPLADPKDEAMAALWQVPLRDAFPGTPAVVMSHAHSVQPHAAWPLLSVGFLGAPVPAPAFEAASAPPTMNASSIQLAPQPAPQPVPVSWRRLGIPLPEGQGAGPVLDMSGRLLGLAVPVPDGAQLVVPISRLRQVVGERFGQVASEPTGQRQPVDQLYEGLLRATLQAIVAPPLN
;
A
#
# COMPACT_ATOMS: atom_id res chain seq x y z
N MET A 1 80.74 2.72 -18.65
CA MET A 1 80.27 1.46 -19.28
C MET A 1 78.95 1.08 -18.63
N LEU A 2 77.86 1.13 -19.43
CA LEU A 2 76.50 0.56 -19.30
C LEU A 2 75.86 0.47 -17.89
N GLU A 3 74.61 0.85 -17.61
CA GLU A 3 73.42 1.12 -18.43
C GLU A 3 72.40 1.86 -17.53
N ARG A 4 71.79 2.94 -18.03
CA ARG A 4 70.64 3.64 -17.42
C ARG A 4 69.73 4.06 -18.57
N LYS A 5 68.53 3.48 -18.68
CA LYS A 5 67.43 3.99 -19.51
C LYS A 5 66.13 3.19 -19.29
N LEU A 6 65.00 3.92 -19.28
CA LEU A 6 63.58 3.52 -19.41
C LEU A 6 62.93 3.01 -18.09
N CYS A 7 61.76 3.45 -17.62
CA CYS A 7 60.60 4.10 -18.23
C CYS A 7 59.97 5.15 -17.28
N GLY A 8 59.53 6.27 -17.86
CA GLY A 8 58.46 7.08 -17.29
C GLY A 8 57.12 6.67 -17.88
N TRP A 9 56.04 6.87 -17.13
CA TRP A 9 54.76 7.47 -17.53
C TRP A 9 53.79 7.37 -16.34
N MET A 10 53.46 8.52 -15.75
CA MET A 10 52.38 8.67 -14.78
C MET A 10 51.04 8.65 -15.52
N ALA A 11 50.23 7.61 -15.31
CA ALA A 11 48.81 7.63 -15.64
C ALA A 11 48.02 7.98 -14.39
N ARG A 12 47.45 9.20 -14.35
CA ARG A 12 46.37 9.56 -13.41
C ARG A 12 45.09 8.86 -13.88
N PRO A 13 44.33 8.17 -13.02
CA PRO A 13 43.01 7.73 -13.40
C PRO A 13 42.06 8.93 -13.33
N HIS A 14 41.51 9.32 -14.48
CA HIS A 14 40.36 10.20 -14.56
C HIS A 14 39.15 9.51 -13.92
N VAL A 15 38.69 10.04 -12.79
CA VAL A 15 37.45 9.65 -12.13
C VAL A 15 36.28 10.17 -12.98
N TRP A 16 35.67 9.29 -13.77
CA TRP A 16 34.32 9.51 -14.28
C TRP A 16 33.33 9.21 -13.14
N ALA A 17 32.82 10.26 -12.50
CA ALA A 17 31.62 10.16 -11.69
C ALA A 17 30.44 9.89 -12.64
N MET A 18 30.04 8.62 -12.76
CA MET A 18 28.77 8.26 -13.37
C MET A 18 27.66 8.85 -12.49
N ARG A 19 27.07 9.96 -12.94
CA ARG A 19 25.76 10.41 -12.47
C ARG A 19 24.76 9.34 -12.88
N VAL A 20 24.04 8.77 -11.92
CA VAL A 20 22.73 8.19 -12.23
C VAL A 20 21.90 9.35 -12.76
N SER A 21 21.67 9.37 -14.07
CA SER A 21 20.83 10.38 -14.69
C SER A 21 19.41 10.17 -14.15
N LEU A 22 18.72 11.27 -13.84
CA LEU A 22 17.28 11.29 -13.58
C LEU A 22 16.52 10.47 -14.65
N ALA A 23 17.05 10.42 -15.87
CA ALA A 23 16.55 9.59 -16.98
C ALA A 23 16.47 8.09 -16.67
N THR A 24 17.33 7.50 -15.83
CA THR A 24 17.24 6.08 -15.48
C THR A 24 16.09 5.81 -14.51
N VAL A 25 15.87 6.70 -13.53
CA VAL A 25 14.73 6.59 -12.60
C VAL A 25 13.42 6.89 -13.34
N THR A 26 13.40 7.90 -14.21
CA THR A 26 12.25 8.18 -15.08
C THR A 26 12.01 7.04 -16.08
N ALA A 27 13.04 6.43 -16.67
CA ALA A 27 12.88 5.30 -17.59
C ALA A 27 12.34 4.04 -16.88
N VAL A 28 12.77 3.77 -15.64
CA VAL A 28 12.20 2.68 -14.83
C VAL A 28 10.75 2.97 -14.46
N ALA A 29 10.40 4.22 -14.10
CA ALA A 29 9.02 4.61 -13.83
C ALA A 29 8.11 4.52 -15.07
N VAL A 30 8.62 4.94 -16.25
CA VAL A 30 7.92 4.84 -17.54
C VAL A 30 7.78 3.38 -17.99
N MET A 31 8.80 2.54 -17.79
CA MET A 31 8.72 1.10 -18.12
C MET A 31 7.83 0.31 -17.14
N ALA A 32 7.66 0.79 -15.91
CA ALA A 32 6.70 0.24 -14.95
C ALA A 32 5.24 0.65 -15.24
N GLY A 33 4.97 1.40 -16.31
CA GLY A 33 3.63 1.84 -16.67
C GLY A 33 3.04 2.89 -15.71
N VAL A 34 3.87 3.55 -14.90
CA VAL A 34 3.43 4.66 -14.06
C VAL A 34 3.17 5.86 -14.97
N SER A 35 1.91 6.04 -15.34
CA SER A 35 1.46 7.21 -16.10
C SER A 35 1.60 8.45 -15.21
N THR A 36 2.61 9.26 -15.47
CA THR A 36 2.79 10.57 -14.82
C THR A 36 1.92 11.60 -15.53
N SER A 37 0.59 11.50 -15.38
CA SER A 37 -0.28 12.63 -15.69
C SER A 37 -0.16 13.65 -14.55
N ALA A 38 0.86 14.51 -14.62
CA ALA A 38 0.91 15.73 -13.85
C ALA A 38 -0.13 16.70 -14.44
N GLY A 39 -1.37 16.62 -13.92
CA GLY A 39 -2.39 17.62 -14.19
C GLY A 39 -1.97 18.95 -13.57
N ALA A 40 -1.59 19.91 -14.40
CA ALA A 40 -1.58 21.31 -14.00
C ALA A 40 -3.03 21.70 -13.67
N ALA A 41 -3.30 22.01 -12.40
CA ALA A 41 -4.56 22.64 -12.01
C ALA A 41 -4.52 24.10 -12.48
N GLU A 42 -5.01 24.33 -13.69
CA GLU A 42 -5.29 25.65 -14.24
C GLU A 42 -6.69 26.05 -13.76
N GLN A 43 -6.74 26.98 -12.79
CA GLN A 43 -7.96 27.67 -12.40
C GLN A 43 -8.27 28.71 -13.49
N ASP A 44 -9.23 28.38 -14.36
CA ASP A 44 -9.70 29.28 -15.40
C ASP A 44 -10.89 30.09 -14.89
N HIS A 45 -10.78 31.42 -14.99
CA HIS A 45 -11.82 32.37 -14.67
C HIS A 45 -12.70 32.61 -15.91
N ASP A 46 -13.98 32.29 -15.79
CA ASP A 46 -15.02 32.57 -16.79
C ASP A 46 -15.05 34.05 -17.20
N HIS A 47 -14.71 34.35 -18.46
CA HIS A 47 -15.19 35.52 -19.19
C HIS A 47 -15.69 35.09 -20.58
N ALA A 48 -17.01 35.18 -20.74
CA ALA A 48 -17.73 34.94 -21.98
C ALA A 48 -17.50 36.08 -22.99
N HIS A 49 -17.20 35.73 -24.24
CA HIS A 49 -17.54 36.55 -25.40
C HIS A 49 -17.86 35.67 -26.62
N ASP A 50 -19.04 35.92 -27.19
CA ASP A 50 -19.53 35.43 -28.47
C ASP A 50 -18.69 35.92 -29.66
N GLY A 51 -18.60 35.10 -30.71
CA GLY A 51 -18.18 35.55 -32.04
C GLY A 51 -17.87 34.42 -33.04
N PRO A 52 -18.60 34.29 -34.18
CA PRO A 52 -18.46 33.19 -35.12
C PRO A 52 -17.54 33.52 -36.32
N GLY A 53 -17.00 32.51 -37.00
CA GLY A 53 -16.70 32.64 -38.44
C GLY A 53 -15.48 31.90 -38.99
N HIS A 54 -15.78 31.03 -39.95
CA HIS A 54 -15.04 30.72 -41.19
C HIS A 54 -13.82 29.78 -41.22
N ALA A 55 -14.02 28.75 -42.06
CA ALA A 55 -13.03 27.92 -42.72
C ALA A 55 -12.17 28.70 -43.73
N ASN A 56 -10.89 28.33 -43.89
CA ASN A 56 -10.34 27.81 -45.14
C ASN A 56 -8.84 27.47 -45.00
N GLY A 57 -8.38 26.58 -45.87
CA GLY A 57 -7.07 25.96 -45.80
C GLY A 57 -5.88 26.84 -46.23
N SER A 58 -4.68 26.29 -46.04
CA SER A 58 -3.58 26.30 -47.01
C SER A 58 -2.35 25.63 -46.37
N ALA A 59 -1.83 24.59 -47.04
CA ALA A 59 -0.54 24.00 -46.73
C ALA A 59 0.60 24.90 -47.25
N PRO A 60 1.64 25.21 -46.44
CA PRO A 60 2.79 25.93 -46.95
C PRO A 60 3.90 24.98 -47.44
N LYS A 61 4.48 25.38 -48.58
CA LYS A 61 5.66 24.84 -49.25
C LYS A 61 6.88 24.81 -48.33
N ALA A 62 7.62 23.70 -48.39
CA ALA A 62 8.96 23.57 -47.81
C ALA A 62 10.00 24.36 -48.64
N SER A 63 10.74 25.25 -47.97
CA SER A 63 11.97 25.85 -48.49
C SER A 63 13.18 25.25 -47.75
N PRO A 64 14.31 24.99 -48.42
CA PRO A 64 15.50 24.45 -47.77
C PRO A 64 16.24 25.54 -46.98
N MET A 65 16.29 25.38 -45.66
CA MET A 65 17.11 26.23 -44.77
C MET A 65 18.58 25.80 -44.81
N ALA A 66 19.45 26.77 -45.05
CA ALA A 66 20.90 26.66 -44.89
C ALA A 66 21.31 26.43 -43.42
N PRO A 67 22.45 25.78 -43.14
CA PRO A 67 22.93 25.56 -41.78
C PRO A 67 23.40 26.88 -41.15
N ALA A 68 22.60 27.41 -40.23
CA ALA A 68 22.99 28.53 -39.39
C ALA A 68 24.07 28.07 -38.39
N ALA A 69 25.19 28.77 -38.36
CA ALA A 69 26.28 28.55 -37.44
C ALA A 69 25.78 28.72 -35.98
N SER A 70 25.89 27.65 -35.19
CA SER A 70 25.61 27.65 -33.76
C SER A 70 26.55 28.61 -33.03
N ALA A 71 26.06 29.81 -32.73
CA ALA A 71 26.69 30.70 -31.77
C ALA A 71 26.62 30.06 -30.39
N VAL A 72 27.78 29.77 -29.79
CA VAL A 72 27.92 29.30 -28.41
C VAL A 72 27.40 30.39 -27.48
N ALA A 73 26.14 30.27 -27.07
CA ALA A 73 25.54 31.17 -26.10
C ALA A 73 26.28 31.02 -24.76
N GLN A 74 26.88 32.10 -24.28
CA GLN A 74 27.49 32.11 -22.95
C GLN A 74 26.41 31.80 -21.89
N PRO A 75 26.76 31.04 -20.84
CA PRO A 75 25.80 30.66 -19.80
C PRO A 75 25.27 31.92 -19.11
N ARG A 76 23.99 32.21 -19.32
CA ARG A 76 23.28 33.26 -18.58
C ARG A 76 23.36 32.92 -17.09
N GLY A 77 23.81 33.89 -16.28
CA GLY A 77 23.95 33.71 -14.84
C GLY A 77 22.64 33.27 -14.17
N LYS A 78 22.75 32.60 -13.02
CA LYS A 78 21.59 32.06 -12.30
C LYS A 78 20.57 33.15 -11.95
N THR A 79 19.30 32.87 -12.19
CA THR A 79 18.20 33.78 -11.84
C THR A 79 18.08 33.93 -10.32
N ALA A 80 17.42 34.99 -9.85
CA ALA A 80 17.16 35.17 -8.42
C ALA A 80 16.36 34.00 -7.81
N ALA A 81 15.44 33.41 -8.59
CA ALA A 81 14.69 32.22 -8.20
C ALA A 81 15.61 30.99 -8.03
N GLN A 82 16.55 30.76 -8.95
CA GLN A 82 17.54 29.67 -8.83
C GLN A 82 18.45 29.85 -7.62
N ARG A 83 18.89 31.09 -7.33
CA ARG A 83 19.69 31.39 -6.13
C ARG A 83 18.89 31.18 -4.84
N LYS A 84 17.60 31.52 -4.82
CA LYS A 84 16.71 31.27 -3.68
C LYS A 84 16.49 29.76 -3.47
N ALA A 85 16.29 29.01 -4.54
CA ALA A 85 16.16 27.54 -4.48
C ALA A 85 17.45 26.89 -3.92
N GLU A 86 18.63 27.33 -4.37
CA GLU A 86 19.91 26.85 -3.84
C GLU A 86 20.10 27.18 -2.35
N LEU A 87 19.58 28.32 -1.87
CA LEU A 87 19.65 28.67 -0.46
C LEU A 87 18.78 27.74 0.40
N ILE A 88 17.60 27.36 -0.11
CA ILE A 88 16.63 26.50 0.58
C ILE A 88 17.12 25.04 0.67
N GLN A 89 18.13 24.64 -0.10
CA GLN A 89 18.66 23.28 -0.14
C GLN A 89 19.91 23.05 0.74
N ASP A 90 20.58 24.10 1.21
CA ASP A 90 21.84 23.97 1.97
C ASP A 90 21.61 24.24 3.47
N PRO A 91 21.50 23.18 4.32
CA PRO A 91 21.22 23.35 5.75
C PRO A 91 22.31 24.15 6.47
N ARG A 92 23.53 24.22 5.93
CA ARG A 92 24.63 24.98 6.54
C ARG A 92 24.46 26.49 6.45
N ARG A 93 23.52 26.96 5.64
CA ARG A 93 23.23 28.38 5.44
C ARG A 93 22.06 28.88 6.29
N LEU A 94 21.35 27.99 6.94
CA LEU A 94 20.22 28.34 7.81
C LEU A 94 20.74 28.72 9.19
N ASP A 95 20.14 29.74 9.79
CA ASP A 95 20.45 30.11 11.16
C ASP A 95 19.94 29.03 12.14
N PRO A 96 20.59 28.86 13.32
CA PRO A 96 20.19 27.86 14.30
C PRO A 96 18.71 27.97 14.76
N GLY A 97 18.15 29.18 14.78
CA GLY A 97 16.75 29.41 15.16
C GLY A 97 15.78 28.84 14.13
N THR A 98 16.06 29.04 12.85
CA THR A 98 15.32 28.41 11.74
C THR A 98 15.39 26.89 11.81
N MET A 99 16.57 26.32 12.08
CA MET A 99 16.71 24.86 12.23
C MET A 99 15.92 24.31 13.43
N SER A 100 15.93 25.00 14.58
CA SER A 100 15.13 24.61 15.74
C SER A 100 13.64 24.64 15.42
N ARG A 101 13.15 25.73 14.83
CA ARG A 101 11.73 25.87 14.47
C ARG A 101 11.27 24.83 13.45
N ARG A 102 12.15 24.44 12.52
CA ARG A 102 11.87 23.34 11.59
C ARG A 102 11.73 22.01 12.34
N ALA A 103 12.64 21.72 13.27
CA ALA A 103 12.57 20.50 14.08
C ALA A 103 11.26 20.44 14.90
N ASP A 104 10.81 21.58 15.45
CA ASP A 104 9.52 21.68 16.14
C ASP A 104 8.34 21.36 15.22
N LEU A 105 8.36 21.85 13.98
CA LEU A 105 7.32 21.54 12.98
C LEU A 105 7.32 20.05 12.61
N LEU A 106 8.48 19.42 12.45
CA LEU A 106 8.56 17.99 12.19
C LEU A 106 7.98 17.18 13.38
N ALA A 107 8.35 17.53 14.61
CA ALA A 107 7.80 16.90 15.80
C ALA A 107 6.28 17.11 15.94
N GLN A 108 5.79 18.31 15.63
CA GLN A 108 4.37 18.62 15.59
C GLN A 108 3.63 17.75 14.57
N ALA A 109 4.16 17.62 13.34
CA ALA A 109 3.55 16.80 12.29
C ALA A 109 3.47 15.32 12.68
N GLU A 110 4.51 14.77 13.30
CA GLU A 110 4.48 13.39 13.82
C GLU A 110 3.41 13.23 14.93
N GLY A 111 3.22 14.24 15.78
CA GLY A 111 2.13 14.31 16.75
C GLY A 111 0.74 14.34 16.09
N GLU A 112 0.58 15.12 15.02
CA GLU A 112 -0.66 15.19 14.25
C GLU A 112 -0.98 13.85 13.57
N LEU A 113 0.02 13.15 13.01
CA LEU A 113 -0.14 11.78 12.50
C LEU A 113 -0.53 10.80 13.60
N ALA A 114 0.09 10.87 14.78
CA ALA A 114 -0.27 10.01 15.92
C ALA A 114 -1.70 10.24 16.43
N GLN A 115 -2.30 11.40 16.14
CA GLN A 115 -3.70 11.71 16.44
C GLN A 115 -4.67 11.32 15.32
N GLY A 116 -4.18 10.83 14.18
CA GLY A 116 -4.99 10.55 13.00
C GLY A 116 -5.28 11.77 12.12
N ASN A 117 -4.66 12.93 12.39
CA ASN A 117 -4.91 14.19 11.68
C ASN A 117 -3.95 14.36 10.48
N ALA A 118 -4.04 13.46 9.50
CA ALA A 118 -3.12 13.44 8.35
C ALA A 118 -3.08 14.75 7.56
N GLN A 119 -4.23 15.42 7.38
CA GLN A 119 -4.30 16.71 6.67
C GLN A 119 -3.63 17.87 7.45
N ALA A 120 -3.67 17.84 8.78
CA ALA A 120 -2.95 18.83 9.59
C ALA A 120 -1.44 18.59 9.47
N ALA A 121 -1.01 17.32 9.57
CA ALA A 121 0.38 16.92 9.38
C ALA A 121 0.94 17.37 8.02
N GLU A 122 0.19 17.17 6.92
CA GLU A 122 0.56 17.66 5.58
C GLU A 122 0.85 19.17 5.60
N LYS A 123 -0.07 19.98 6.10
CA LYS A 123 0.11 21.45 6.18
C LYS A 123 1.31 21.84 7.05
N THR A 124 1.54 21.13 8.15
CA THR A 124 2.69 21.37 9.04
C THR A 124 4.00 21.02 8.35
N LEU A 125 4.04 19.92 7.60
CA LEU A 125 5.19 19.47 6.81
C LEU A 125 5.48 20.41 5.63
N ASP A 126 4.46 20.93 4.95
CA ASP A 126 4.63 21.94 3.90
C ASP A 126 5.30 23.21 4.43
N ARG A 127 4.93 23.63 5.66
CA ARG A 127 5.61 24.76 6.32
C ARG A 127 7.07 24.43 6.64
N ALA A 128 7.37 23.21 7.08
CA ALA A 128 8.76 22.78 7.30
C ALA A 128 9.56 22.71 5.98
N ALA A 129 8.92 22.27 4.89
CA ALA A 129 9.52 22.20 3.56
C ALA A 129 9.83 23.60 3.00
N GLY A 130 8.99 24.58 3.30
CA GLY A 130 9.23 25.99 2.98
C GLY A 130 10.44 26.60 3.70
N MET A 131 10.92 25.99 4.78
CA MET A 131 12.12 26.42 5.52
C MET A 131 13.40 25.75 4.99
N LEU A 132 13.34 24.45 4.72
CA LEU A 132 14.43 23.65 4.17
C LEU A 132 13.86 22.51 3.34
N HIS A 133 14.26 22.44 2.08
CA HIS A 133 13.90 21.35 1.19
C HIS A 133 14.84 20.17 1.44
N ALA A 134 14.40 19.24 2.29
CA ALA A 134 15.19 18.09 2.73
C ALA A 134 14.36 16.80 2.77
N ALA A 135 15.04 15.68 2.57
CA ALA A 135 14.44 14.36 2.42
C ALA A 135 13.58 13.92 3.62
N ASP A 136 13.96 14.27 4.85
CA ASP A 136 13.20 13.96 6.07
C ASP A 136 11.83 14.64 6.10
N THR A 137 11.71 15.89 5.64
CA THR A 137 10.39 16.54 5.49
C THR A 137 9.56 15.81 4.44
N GLU A 138 10.16 15.47 3.31
CA GLU A 138 9.44 14.83 2.21
C GLU A 138 8.98 13.41 2.55
N MET A 139 9.80 12.63 3.22
CA MET A 139 9.39 11.33 3.76
C MET A 139 8.24 11.48 4.77
N GLY A 140 8.22 12.57 5.54
CA GLY A 140 7.06 12.96 6.35
C GLY A 140 5.80 13.19 5.51
N LEU A 141 5.90 13.92 4.40
CA LEU A 141 4.77 14.14 3.47
C LEU A 141 4.26 12.84 2.86
N VAL A 142 5.17 11.94 2.43
CA VAL A 142 4.80 10.59 1.96
C VAL A 142 3.97 9.85 3.02
N ARG A 143 4.38 9.88 4.29
CA ARG A 143 3.61 9.26 5.38
C ARG A 143 2.25 9.91 5.59
N ALA A 144 2.17 11.24 5.52
CA ALA A 144 0.91 11.96 5.62
C ALA A 144 -0.07 11.53 4.51
N TYR A 145 0.40 11.45 3.26
CA TYR A 145 -0.41 10.95 2.13
C TYR A 145 -0.84 9.50 2.33
N MET A 146 0.07 8.61 2.74
CA MET A 146 -0.28 7.22 3.05
C MET A 146 -1.37 7.11 4.12
N GLN A 147 -1.27 7.93 5.17
CA GLN A 147 -2.23 7.91 6.28
C GLN A 147 -3.56 8.61 5.94
N ALA A 148 -3.58 9.51 4.95
CA ALA A 148 -4.81 10.05 4.35
C ALA A 148 -5.49 9.05 3.40
N GLY A 149 -4.76 8.01 2.98
CA GLY A 149 -5.21 7.04 1.99
C GLY A 149 -4.96 7.46 0.54
N ASP A 150 -4.06 8.43 0.31
CA ASP A 150 -3.68 8.93 -1.01
C ASP A 150 -2.44 8.18 -1.53
N TYR A 151 -2.55 6.85 -1.68
CA TYR A 151 -1.41 5.99 -2.03
C TYR A 151 -0.69 6.41 -3.32
N ARG A 152 -1.41 6.77 -4.37
CA ARG A 152 -0.78 7.16 -5.66
C ARG A 152 0.03 8.44 -5.53
N ARG A 153 -0.49 9.41 -4.76
CA ARG A 153 0.23 10.65 -4.42
C ARG A 153 1.47 10.33 -3.60
N ALA A 154 1.34 9.46 -2.59
CA ALA A 154 2.45 9.00 -1.77
C ALA A 154 3.55 8.31 -2.60
N LEU A 155 3.17 7.41 -3.51
CA LEU A 155 4.09 6.67 -4.37
C LEU A 155 4.84 7.59 -5.33
N SER A 156 4.14 8.53 -5.98
CA SER A 156 4.74 9.53 -6.87
C SER A 156 5.70 10.43 -6.11
N PHE A 157 5.33 10.89 -4.92
CA PHE A 157 6.16 11.75 -4.10
C PHE A 157 7.38 11.00 -3.53
N ALA A 158 7.24 9.73 -3.14
CA ALA A 158 8.36 8.89 -2.71
C ALA A 158 9.37 8.67 -3.85
N ALA A 159 8.91 8.48 -5.08
CA ALA A 159 9.78 8.41 -6.26
C ALA A 159 10.54 9.73 -6.48
N HIS A 160 9.87 10.88 -6.29
CA HIS A 160 10.51 12.19 -6.32
C HIS A 160 11.59 12.31 -5.25
N THR A 161 11.27 12.01 -3.98
CA THR A 161 12.23 12.08 -2.87
C THR A 161 13.46 11.21 -3.13
N ALA A 162 13.26 9.98 -3.61
CA ALA A 162 14.35 9.06 -3.95
C ALA A 162 15.26 9.58 -5.08
N GLY A 163 14.70 10.35 -6.03
CA GLY A 163 15.46 10.92 -7.15
C GLY A 163 16.08 12.29 -6.88
N ALA A 164 15.45 13.11 -6.04
CA ALA A 164 15.87 14.49 -5.75
C ALA A 164 16.96 14.57 -4.67
N HIS A 165 16.98 13.60 -3.74
CA HIS A 165 17.90 13.57 -2.59
C HIS A 165 18.81 12.33 -2.62
N PRO A 166 19.68 12.14 -3.64
CA PRO A 166 20.52 10.94 -3.77
C PRO A 166 21.53 10.76 -2.63
N GLU A 167 21.82 11.81 -1.87
CA GLU A 167 22.63 11.77 -0.65
C GLU A 167 21.92 11.15 0.55
N ASP A 168 20.57 11.11 0.54
CA ASP A 168 19.75 10.45 1.55
C ASP A 168 18.97 9.28 0.95
N ILE A 169 19.64 8.13 0.94
CA ILE A 169 19.08 6.87 0.42
C ILE A 169 17.90 6.32 1.24
N SER A 170 17.54 6.92 2.39
CA SER A 170 16.34 6.51 3.13
C SER A 170 15.05 6.78 2.34
N GLY A 171 15.01 7.84 1.51
CA GLY A 171 13.89 8.10 0.60
C GLY A 171 13.70 6.97 -0.42
N LEU A 172 14.79 6.40 -0.93
CA LEU A 172 14.76 5.24 -1.82
C LEU A 172 14.25 3.98 -1.12
N GLY A 173 14.64 3.77 0.14
CA GLY A 173 14.12 2.68 0.97
C GLY A 173 12.60 2.75 1.14
N LEU A 174 12.07 3.94 1.44
CA LEU A 174 10.62 4.18 1.53
C LEU A 174 9.92 3.94 0.18
N TYR A 175 10.48 4.44 -0.93
CA TYR A 175 9.90 4.20 -2.26
C TYR A 175 9.87 2.71 -2.63
N ALA A 176 10.97 1.99 -2.41
CA ALA A 176 11.02 0.54 -2.64
C ALA A 176 10.00 -0.21 -1.78
N TRP A 177 9.81 0.20 -0.53
CA TRP A 177 8.78 -0.37 0.35
C TRP A 177 7.36 -0.17 -0.21
N LEU A 178 7.02 1.05 -0.64
CA LEU A 178 5.70 1.33 -1.22
C LEU A 178 5.45 0.58 -2.53
N LEU A 179 6.47 0.41 -3.38
CA LEU A 179 6.39 -0.43 -4.58
C LEU A 179 6.09 -1.89 -4.22
N HIS A 180 6.75 -2.41 -3.18
CA HIS A 180 6.52 -3.78 -2.72
C HIS A 180 5.08 -3.96 -2.22
N LEU A 181 4.59 -3.03 -1.39
CA LEU A 181 3.23 -3.07 -0.87
C LEU A 181 2.17 -3.00 -1.98
N GLY A 182 2.41 -2.20 -3.03
CA GLY A 182 1.53 -2.07 -4.20
C GLY A 182 1.63 -3.20 -5.23
N GLY A 183 2.25 -4.34 -4.89
CA GLY A 183 2.32 -5.50 -5.78
C GLY A 183 3.42 -5.45 -6.83
N GLN A 184 4.47 -4.64 -6.64
CA GLN A 184 5.64 -4.56 -7.52
C GLN A 184 6.93 -5.05 -6.84
N PRO A 185 6.97 -6.28 -6.26
CA PRO A 185 8.09 -6.75 -5.45
C PRO A 185 9.40 -6.93 -6.23
N ALA A 186 9.31 -7.26 -7.53
CA ALA A 186 10.49 -7.41 -8.37
C ALA A 186 11.21 -6.07 -8.61
N VAL A 187 10.44 -5.02 -8.93
CA VAL A 187 10.97 -3.66 -9.14
C VAL A 187 11.57 -3.12 -7.84
N ALA A 188 10.89 -3.30 -6.71
CA ALA A 188 11.37 -2.91 -5.39
C ALA A 188 12.74 -3.53 -5.06
N ARG A 189 12.89 -4.85 -5.24
CA ARG A 189 14.16 -5.55 -4.98
C ARG A 189 15.27 -5.10 -5.92
N GLN A 190 14.97 -5.00 -7.22
CA GLN A 190 15.95 -4.54 -8.21
C GLN A 190 16.48 -3.15 -7.86
N LEU A 191 15.61 -2.22 -7.44
CA LEU A 191 15.99 -0.87 -7.04
C LEU A 191 16.94 -0.88 -5.83
N LEU A 192 16.63 -1.70 -4.81
CA LEU A 192 17.46 -1.85 -3.62
C LEU A 192 18.83 -2.47 -3.96
N ASP A 193 18.85 -3.56 -4.71
CA ASP A 193 20.08 -4.26 -5.09
C ASP A 193 21.00 -3.34 -5.91
N GLN A 194 20.44 -2.61 -6.88
CA GLN A 194 21.20 -1.64 -7.69
C GLN A 194 21.79 -0.51 -6.85
N THR A 195 21.03 -0.01 -5.86
CA THR A 195 21.48 1.08 -4.99
C THR A 195 22.58 0.59 -4.05
N LEU A 196 22.37 -0.54 -3.39
CA LEU A 196 23.34 -1.13 -2.46
C LEU A 196 24.66 -1.51 -3.18
N ALA A 197 24.60 -1.94 -4.44
CA ALA A 197 25.78 -2.20 -5.26
C ALA A 197 26.63 -0.94 -5.54
N GLN A 198 26.04 0.25 -5.49
CA GLN A 198 26.74 1.53 -5.71
C GLN A 198 27.31 2.14 -4.43
N VAL A 199 26.93 1.63 -3.25
CA VAL A 199 27.42 2.14 -1.96
C VAL A 199 28.90 1.82 -1.78
N ARG A 200 29.71 2.86 -1.61
CA ARG A 200 31.17 2.73 -1.42
C ARG A 200 31.49 2.22 -0.01
N PRO A 201 32.62 1.51 0.20
CA PRO A 201 33.03 0.99 1.51
C PRO A 201 32.92 1.97 2.69
N PRO A 202 33.40 3.24 2.62
CA PRO A 202 33.29 4.16 3.75
C PRO A 202 31.85 4.59 4.08
N GLN A 203 30.90 4.43 3.14
CA GLN A 203 29.50 4.77 3.35
C GLN A 203 28.70 3.62 3.97
N ARG A 204 29.20 2.38 3.95
CA ARG A 204 28.46 1.19 4.40
C ARG A 204 28.03 1.25 5.86
N GLU A 205 28.76 1.99 6.68
CA GLU A 205 28.46 2.15 8.10
C GLU A 205 27.46 3.28 8.38
N ALA A 206 27.10 4.09 7.38
CA ALA A 206 26.14 5.16 7.54
C ALA A 206 24.77 4.61 7.99
N PRO A 207 24.08 5.27 8.94
CA PRO A 207 22.78 4.82 9.43
C PRO A 207 21.76 4.55 8.31
N SER A 208 21.72 5.40 7.28
CA SER A 208 20.81 5.24 6.13
C SER A 208 21.12 3.99 5.30
N VAL A 209 22.38 3.58 5.17
CA VAL A 209 22.75 2.32 4.47
C VAL A 209 22.33 1.11 5.29
N ARG A 210 22.46 1.16 6.62
CA ARG A 210 22.00 0.07 7.50
C ARG A 210 20.49 -0.09 7.39
N LEU A 211 19.74 1.01 7.45
CA LEU A 211 18.30 1.03 7.22
C LEU A 211 17.93 0.43 5.85
N LEU A 212 18.60 0.86 4.78
CA LEU A 212 18.34 0.35 3.44
C LEU A 212 18.64 -1.15 3.32
N THR A 213 19.72 -1.61 3.97
CA THR A 213 20.10 -3.03 4.04
C THR A 213 19.04 -3.83 4.79
N GLU A 214 18.53 -3.31 5.90
CA GLU A 214 17.46 -3.94 6.67
C GLU A 214 16.18 -4.07 5.83
N VAL A 215 15.79 -3.02 5.12
CA VAL A 215 14.65 -3.06 4.17
C VAL A 215 14.86 -4.15 3.11
N SER A 216 16.04 -4.21 2.50
CA SER A 216 16.37 -5.22 1.50
C SER A 216 16.25 -6.65 2.07
N GLN A 217 16.80 -6.89 3.25
CA GLN A 217 16.73 -8.20 3.91
C GLN A 217 15.27 -8.60 4.21
N ARG A 218 14.46 -7.67 4.72
CA ARG A 218 13.03 -7.91 5.00
C ARG A 218 12.26 -8.27 3.73
N LEU A 219 12.46 -7.53 2.64
CA LEU A 219 11.79 -7.80 1.37
C LEU A 219 12.24 -9.11 0.70
N GLN A 220 13.53 -9.47 0.83
CA GLN A 220 14.04 -10.75 0.35
C GLN A 220 13.47 -11.93 1.16
N ALA A 221 13.38 -11.78 2.48
CA ALA A 221 12.79 -12.77 3.38
C ALA A 221 11.25 -12.81 3.38
N GLN A 222 10.61 -11.89 2.63
CA GLN A 222 9.16 -11.68 2.66
C GLN A 222 8.60 -11.41 4.07
N GLN A 223 9.42 -10.84 4.94
CA GLN A 223 9.06 -10.50 6.32
C GLN A 223 8.55 -9.07 6.39
N LEU A 224 7.23 -8.89 6.36
CA LEU A 224 6.61 -7.57 6.44
C LEU A 224 6.28 -7.13 7.87
N ALA A 225 6.55 -7.96 8.87
CA ALA A 225 6.49 -7.55 10.26
C ALA A 225 7.64 -6.56 10.52
N LEU A 226 7.26 -5.33 10.88
CA LEU A 226 8.18 -4.24 11.17
C LEU A 226 8.43 -4.14 12.68
N ASP A 227 9.66 -3.80 13.03
CA ASP A 227 10.09 -3.54 14.40
C ASP A 227 11.17 -2.43 14.41
N GLY A 228 11.63 -2.07 15.61
CA GLY A 228 12.84 -1.28 15.81
C GLY A 228 12.88 0.04 15.03
N THR A 229 13.96 0.22 14.27
CA THR A 229 14.25 1.49 13.56
C THR A 229 13.35 1.74 12.36
N LEU A 230 12.79 0.68 11.74
CA LEU A 230 11.85 0.81 10.63
C LEU A 230 10.48 1.37 11.06
N LEU A 231 10.22 1.44 12.37
CA LEU A 231 9.06 2.12 12.95
C LEU A 231 9.34 3.56 13.39
N GLN A 232 10.55 4.08 13.18
CA GLN A 232 10.93 5.43 13.61
C GLN A 232 11.03 6.42 12.43
N PRO A 233 10.66 7.69 12.62
CA PRO A 233 10.98 8.73 11.66
C PRO A 233 12.52 8.88 11.51
N PRO A 234 13.02 9.36 10.36
CA PRO A 234 12.26 9.96 9.27
C PRO A 234 11.83 8.97 8.19
N MET A 235 12.14 7.67 8.26
CA MET A 235 11.76 6.70 7.21
C MET A 235 10.45 5.98 7.51
N ARG A 236 10.13 5.70 8.79
CA ARG A 236 8.99 4.91 9.29
C ARG A 236 8.09 4.26 8.22
N LEU A 237 8.16 2.94 8.11
CA LEU A 237 7.52 2.13 7.05
C LEU A 237 6.12 1.62 7.42
N ALA A 238 5.45 2.29 8.35
CA ALA A 238 4.14 1.92 8.89
C ALA A 238 3.30 3.16 9.23
N PRO A 239 1.96 3.08 9.21
CA PRO A 239 1.13 4.20 9.66
C PRO A 239 1.32 4.46 11.16
N MET A 240 1.04 5.69 11.62
CA MET A 240 0.97 5.97 13.05
C MET A 240 -0.37 5.43 13.60
N PRO A 241 -0.35 4.49 14.56
CA PRO A 241 -1.58 3.96 15.12
C PRO A 241 -2.29 5.04 15.94
N HIS A 242 -3.62 5.13 15.79
CA HIS A 242 -4.47 6.03 16.56
C HIS A 242 -5.81 5.35 16.89
N GLY A 243 -6.58 5.92 17.82
CA GLY A 243 -7.83 5.35 18.33
C GLY A 243 -7.60 4.38 19.50
N ALA A 244 -8.30 3.25 19.50
CA ALA A 244 -8.19 2.27 20.57
C ALA A 244 -6.79 1.66 20.64
N VAL A 245 -6.22 1.57 21.84
CA VAL A 245 -4.88 0.99 22.06
C VAL A 245 -5.01 -0.50 22.41
N PRO A 246 -4.42 -1.42 21.62
CA PRO A 246 -4.30 -2.82 22.00
C PRO A 246 -3.45 -2.95 23.28
N VAL A 247 -3.88 -3.79 24.21
CA VAL A 247 -3.22 -3.92 25.53
C VAL A 247 -2.78 -5.36 25.83
N GLY A 248 -1.83 -5.51 26.76
CA GLY A 248 -1.33 -6.81 27.21
C GLY A 248 -0.51 -7.52 26.14
N GLN A 249 -0.63 -8.85 26.08
CA GLN A 249 0.05 -9.71 25.10
C GLN A 249 -0.66 -9.70 23.74
N ALA A 250 -1.06 -8.52 23.26
CA ALA A 250 -1.76 -8.40 22.00
C ALA A 250 -0.85 -8.76 20.82
N ARG A 251 -1.36 -9.51 19.84
CA ARG A 251 -0.64 -9.91 18.62
C ARG A 251 -1.51 -9.73 17.38
N VAL A 252 -0.90 -9.66 16.21
CA VAL A 252 -1.62 -9.62 14.93
C VAL A 252 -2.01 -11.04 14.54
N ALA A 253 -3.30 -11.30 14.47
CA ALA A 253 -3.85 -12.61 14.11
C ALA A 253 -3.96 -12.83 12.59
N GLY A 254 -4.13 -11.76 11.81
CA GLY A 254 -4.25 -11.85 10.36
C GLY A 254 -4.97 -10.65 9.75
N ALA A 255 -5.54 -10.86 8.56
CA ALA A 255 -6.36 -9.86 7.88
C ALA A 255 -7.86 -10.08 8.15
N ALA A 256 -8.63 -9.01 8.00
CA ALA A 256 -10.09 -9.00 8.03
C ALA A 256 -10.61 -8.02 6.96
N TRP A 257 -11.90 -8.14 6.61
CA TRP A 257 -12.57 -7.34 5.59
C TRP A 257 -13.69 -6.50 6.20
N LEU A 258 -13.64 -5.17 6.00
CA LEU A 258 -14.70 -4.25 6.42
C LEU A 258 -15.91 -4.35 5.50
N LEU A 259 -17.09 -4.54 6.08
CA LEU A 259 -18.35 -4.57 5.35
C LEU A 259 -18.85 -3.16 4.99
N PRO A 260 -19.72 -3.02 3.97
CA PRO A 260 -20.29 -1.75 3.51
C PRO A 260 -20.90 -0.84 4.57
N ASP A 261 -21.44 -1.40 5.65
CA ASP A 261 -22.01 -0.61 6.74
C ASP A 261 -20.96 0.11 7.61
N GLY A 262 -19.67 -0.19 7.41
CA GLY A 262 -18.56 0.37 8.17
C GLY A 262 -18.52 -0.05 9.64
N GLN A 263 -19.47 -0.87 10.10
CA GLN A 263 -19.67 -1.30 11.49
C GLN A 263 -19.41 -2.79 11.69
N HIS A 264 -19.32 -3.57 10.63
CA HIS A 264 -19.03 -5.00 10.70
C HIS A 264 -17.80 -5.37 9.90
N ALA A 265 -17.17 -6.46 10.30
CA ALA A 265 -16.08 -7.05 9.54
C ALA A 265 -16.12 -8.58 9.56
N LEU A 266 -15.53 -9.18 8.53
CA LEU A 266 -15.33 -10.62 8.43
C LEU A 266 -13.86 -10.95 8.63
N LEU A 267 -13.59 -11.96 9.46
CA LEU A 267 -12.25 -12.48 9.73
C LEU A 267 -12.23 -14.01 9.57
N PRO A 268 -11.08 -14.60 9.21
CA PRO A 268 -10.89 -16.04 9.26
C PRO A 268 -11.11 -16.59 10.67
N LEU A 269 -11.86 -17.68 10.79
CA LEU A 269 -12.11 -18.36 12.06
C LEU A 269 -10.80 -18.88 12.68
N ALA A 270 -9.89 -19.38 11.85
CA ALA A 270 -8.56 -19.84 12.26
C ALA A 270 -7.66 -18.73 12.83
N ALA A 271 -7.97 -17.45 12.55
CA ALA A 271 -7.21 -16.35 13.11
C ALA A 271 -7.36 -16.27 14.65
N MET A 272 -8.41 -16.86 15.24
CA MET A 272 -8.61 -16.81 16.69
C MET A 272 -9.41 -17.96 17.31
N PRO A 273 -8.97 -18.48 18.47
CA PRO A 273 -9.86 -19.16 19.42
C PRO A 273 -10.61 -18.11 20.27
N LEU A 274 -11.51 -17.34 19.66
CA LEU A 274 -12.33 -16.31 20.34
C LEU A 274 -13.30 -16.88 21.38
N ASP A 275 -13.41 -18.19 21.47
CA ASP A 275 -14.35 -18.86 22.36
C ASP A 275 -13.82 -18.94 23.80
N ALA A 276 -12.55 -18.58 24.02
CA ALA A 276 -12.02 -18.39 25.36
C ALA A 276 -12.60 -17.10 25.98
N PRO A 277 -13.33 -17.20 27.11
CA PRO A 277 -13.89 -16.04 27.80
C PRO A 277 -12.82 -14.98 28.10
N GLY A 278 -13.14 -13.70 27.89
CA GLY A 278 -12.23 -12.57 28.15
C GLY A 278 -11.22 -12.26 27.04
N THR A 279 -11.24 -13.00 25.93
CA THR A 279 -10.46 -12.65 24.73
C THR A 279 -10.89 -11.29 24.20
N ARG A 280 -9.92 -10.42 23.91
CA ARG A 280 -10.18 -9.07 23.37
C ARG A 280 -9.73 -8.98 21.91
N LEU A 281 -10.52 -8.25 21.12
CA LEU A 281 -10.30 -8.06 19.69
C LEU A 281 -10.29 -6.56 19.37
N TRP A 282 -9.31 -6.17 18.56
CA TRP A 282 -9.23 -4.87 17.90
C TRP A 282 -9.06 -5.08 16.41
N LEU A 283 -9.63 -4.18 15.61
CA LEU A 283 -9.42 -4.12 14.18
C LEU A 283 -8.79 -2.77 13.83
N ARG A 284 -7.79 -2.79 12.95
CA ARG A 284 -7.07 -1.59 12.50
C ARG A 284 -7.05 -1.52 10.97
N ASN A 285 -7.45 -0.41 10.37
CA ASN A 285 -7.35 -0.24 8.91
C ASN A 285 -5.92 0.13 8.47
N GLY A 286 -5.67 0.17 7.16
CA GLY A 286 -4.39 0.59 6.58
C GLY A 286 -4.00 2.05 6.88
N LEU A 287 -4.93 2.86 7.39
CA LEU A 287 -4.66 4.25 7.82
C LEU A 287 -4.22 4.35 9.28
N GLY A 288 -4.11 3.22 9.99
CA GLY A 288 -3.70 3.19 11.41
C GLY A 288 -4.83 3.42 12.41
N ARG A 289 -6.07 3.65 11.95
CA ARG A 289 -7.23 3.82 12.85
C ARG A 289 -7.60 2.47 13.46
N THR A 290 -7.60 2.41 14.78
CA THR A 290 -7.85 1.18 15.54
C THR A 290 -9.15 1.29 16.33
N VAL A 291 -10.01 0.27 16.27
CA VAL A 291 -11.25 0.18 17.06
C VAL A 291 -11.34 -1.16 17.76
N GLN A 292 -12.06 -1.21 18.88
CA GLN A 292 -12.43 -2.48 19.53
C GLN A 292 -13.54 -3.17 18.72
N ALA A 293 -13.55 -4.49 18.73
CA ALA A 293 -14.60 -5.28 18.10
C ALA A 293 -15.04 -6.45 18.97
N THR A 294 -16.27 -6.91 18.78
CA THR A 294 -16.87 -8.03 19.51
C THR A 294 -17.35 -9.10 18.53
N PRO A 295 -17.13 -10.39 18.81
CA PRO A 295 -17.72 -11.48 18.03
C PRO A 295 -19.24 -11.39 18.00
N GLU A 296 -19.83 -11.53 16.82
CA GLU A 296 -21.30 -11.57 16.65
C GLU A 296 -21.77 -12.96 16.23
N LYS A 297 -21.19 -13.49 15.14
CA LYS A 297 -21.64 -14.75 14.55
C LYS A 297 -20.48 -15.52 13.93
N ALA A 298 -20.41 -16.82 14.17
CA ALA A 298 -19.48 -17.71 13.48
C ALA A 298 -20.16 -18.39 12.28
N PHE A 299 -19.38 -18.65 11.23
CA PHE A 299 -19.77 -19.43 10.06
C PHE A 299 -18.76 -20.57 9.86
N PRO A 300 -18.84 -21.65 10.68
CA PRO A 300 -17.84 -22.71 10.66
C PRO A 300 -17.73 -23.38 9.31
N ASP A 301 -18.84 -23.53 8.59
CA ASP A 301 -18.93 -24.13 7.26
C ASP A 301 -18.10 -23.41 6.18
N ILE A 302 -17.74 -22.14 6.43
CA ILE A 302 -16.86 -21.36 5.55
C ILE A 302 -15.62 -20.81 6.24
N GLY A 303 -15.35 -21.24 7.47
CA GLY A 303 -14.17 -20.81 8.22
C GLY A 303 -14.11 -19.30 8.44
N LEU A 304 -15.25 -18.62 8.60
CA LEU A 304 -15.31 -17.17 8.84
C LEU A 304 -16.05 -16.83 10.14
N ARG A 305 -15.83 -15.62 10.63
CA ARG A 305 -16.56 -15.01 11.74
C ARG A 305 -16.93 -13.57 11.41
N LEU A 306 -18.15 -13.18 11.73
CA LEU A 306 -18.65 -11.80 11.74
C LEU A 306 -18.35 -11.17 13.10
N VAL A 307 -17.80 -9.97 13.07
CA VAL A 307 -17.59 -9.13 14.26
C VAL A 307 -18.26 -7.78 14.07
N HIS A 308 -18.72 -7.23 15.18
CA HIS A 308 -19.26 -5.89 15.28
C HIS A 308 -18.18 -4.95 15.84
N LEU A 309 -17.98 -3.80 15.20
CA LEU A 309 -17.05 -2.76 15.61
C LEU A 309 -17.73 -1.83 16.61
N ARG A 310 -17.02 -1.47 17.67
CA ARG A 310 -17.54 -0.52 18.67
C ARG A 310 -17.80 0.87 18.07
N GLU A 311 -16.99 1.25 17.10
CA GLU A 311 -17.11 2.49 16.33
C GLU A 311 -16.91 2.19 14.85
N PRO A 312 -17.63 2.86 13.94
CA PRO A 312 -17.46 2.64 12.51
C PRO A 312 -16.07 3.10 12.05
N LEU A 313 -15.41 2.28 11.23
CA LEU A 313 -14.08 2.58 10.66
C LEU A 313 -14.14 3.37 9.35
N ALA A 314 -15.26 3.31 8.64
CA ALA A 314 -15.50 4.04 7.41
C ALA A 314 -16.85 4.78 7.49
N ASP A 315 -16.97 5.90 6.77
CA ASP A 315 -18.27 6.51 6.51
C ASP A 315 -18.98 5.70 5.41
N PRO A 316 -20.18 5.16 5.64
CA PRO A 316 -20.95 4.47 4.61
C PRO A 316 -21.22 5.29 3.34
N LYS A 317 -21.09 6.63 3.43
CA LYS A 317 -21.25 7.56 2.31
C LYS A 317 -19.97 7.80 1.51
N ASP A 318 -18.85 7.17 1.88
CA ASP A 318 -17.61 7.27 1.12
C ASP A 318 -17.77 6.56 -0.23
N GLU A 319 -17.91 7.36 -1.31
CA GLU A 319 -18.11 6.84 -2.67
C GLU A 319 -16.95 5.97 -3.15
N ALA A 320 -15.71 6.27 -2.73
CA ALA A 320 -14.55 5.48 -3.09
C ALA A 320 -14.64 4.07 -2.49
N MET A 321 -15.18 3.96 -1.28
CA MET A 321 -15.47 2.70 -0.63
C MET A 321 -16.66 1.95 -1.26
N ALA A 322 -17.72 2.68 -1.64
CA ALA A 322 -18.89 2.12 -2.31
C ALA A 322 -18.52 1.34 -3.58
N ALA A 323 -17.52 1.81 -4.33
CA ALA A 323 -17.03 1.12 -5.53
C ALA A 323 -16.40 -0.25 -5.24
N LEU A 324 -15.70 -0.41 -4.11
CA LEU A 324 -15.04 -1.67 -3.71
C LEU A 324 -16.02 -2.75 -3.25
N TRP A 325 -17.21 -2.32 -2.83
CA TRP A 325 -18.26 -3.21 -2.34
C TRP A 325 -19.22 -3.69 -3.43
N GLN A 326 -18.87 -3.45 -4.69
CA GLN A 326 -19.56 -4.07 -5.81
C GLN A 326 -19.18 -5.54 -5.91
N VAL A 327 -20.20 -6.39 -6.01
CA VAL A 327 -20.02 -7.84 -6.12
C VAL A 327 -20.50 -8.32 -7.49
N PRO A 328 -19.76 -9.22 -8.18
CA PRO A 328 -20.19 -9.72 -9.47
C PRO A 328 -21.43 -10.62 -9.32
N LEU A 329 -22.24 -10.68 -10.37
CA LEU A 329 -23.43 -11.53 -10.41
C LEU A 329 -23.11 -13.04 -10.30
N ARG A 330 -21.92 -13.43 -10.75
CA ARG A 330 -21.45 -14.82 -10.81
C ARG A 330 -20.10 -14.95 -10.11
N ASP A 331 -19.85 -16.14 -9.58
CA ASP A 331 -18.53 -16.48 -9.05
C ASP A 331 -17.48 -16.44 -10.16
N ALA A 332 -16.26 -16.02 -9.80
CA ALA A 332 -15.12 -16.05 -10.70
C ALA A 332 -14.83 -17.49 -11.17
N PHE A 333 -14.16 -17.65 -12.31
CA PHE A 333 -13.76 -18.95 -12.88
C PHE A 333 -12.22 -19.15 -12.78
N PRO A 334 -11.70 -20.38 -12.93
CA PRO A 334 -10.25 -20.63 -12.89
C PRO A 334 -9.50 -19.81 -13.95
N GLY A 335 -8.38 -19.21 -13.59
CA GLY A 335 -7.63 -18.31 -14.46
C GLY A 335 -8.18 -16.88 -14.49
N THR A 336 -9.16 -16.53 -13.65
CA THR A 336 -9.57 -15.13 -13.48
C THR A 336 -8.40 -14.33 -12.88
N PRO A 337 -7.94 -13.24 -13.53
CA PRO A 337 -6.96 -12.34 -12.95
C PRO A 337 -7.54 -11.69 -11.69
N ALA A 338 -6.79 -11.73 -10.59
CA ALA A 338 -7.24 -11.25 -9.31
C ALA A 338 -6.11 -10.61 -8.51
N VAL A 339 -6.50 -9.79 -7.55
CA VAL A 339 -5.65 -9.23 -6.50
C VAL A 339 -6.12 -9.71 -5.15
N VAL A 340 -5.20 -9.86 -4.20
CA VAL A 340 -5.49 -10.19 -2.81
C VAL A 340 -4.76 -9.23 -1.89
N MET A 341 -5.45 -8.76 -0.85
CA MET A 341 -4.86 -7.95 0.21
C MET A 341 -4.65 -8.79 1.46
N SER A 342 -3.49 -8.65 2.09
CA SER A 342 -3.14 -9.39 3.30
C SER A 342 -2.37 -8.51 4.29
N HIS A 343 -2.34 -8.97 5.54
CA HIS A 343 -1.44 -8.44 6.57
C HIS A 343 -0.49 -9.54 7.02
N ALA A 344 0.76 -9.16 7.29
CA ALA A 344 1.69 -10.07 7.94
C ALA A 344 1.25 -10.42 9.35
N HIS A 345 1.40 -11.69 9.70
CA HIS A 345 1.34 -12.13 11.09
C HIS A 345 2.50 -11.48 11.86
N SER A 346 2.23 -11.10 13.10
CA SER A 346 3.24 -10.53 13.98
C SER A 346 2.89 -10.83 15.43
N VAL A 347 3.90 -11.21 16.19
CA VAL A 347 3.79 -11.40 17.65
C VAL A 347 3.60 -10.07 18.39
N GLN A 348 3.87 -8.94 17.73
CA GLN A 348 3.67 -7.60 18.27
C GLN A 348 2.53 -6.90 17.51
N PRO A 349 1.71 -6.08 18.19
CA PRO A 349 0.53 -5.44 17.60
C PRO A 349 0.89 -4.17 16.82
N HIS A 350 2.07 -4.13 16.21
CA HIS A 350 2.54 -2.98 15.44
C HIS A 350 1.66 -2.74 14.22
N ALA A 351 1.43 -1.45 13.94
CA ALA A 351 0.70 -1.05 12.75
C ALA A 351 1.51 -1.40 11.52
N ALA A 352 0.83 -1.82 10.46
CA ALA A 352 1.45 -2.14 9.18
C ALA A 352 0.47 -1.80 8.07
N TRP A 353 0.99 -1.33 6.94
CA TRP A 353 0.20 -1.25 5.72
C TRP A 353 -0.04 -2.67 5.16
N PRO A 354 -1.20 -2.95 4.56
CA PRO A 354 -1.47 -4.23 3.91
C PRO A 354 -0.58 -4.42 2.66
N LEU A 355 -0.30 -5.68 2.33
CA LEU A 355 0.37 -6.09 1.08
C LEU A 355 -0.68 -6.43 0.03
N LEU A 356 -0.48 -5.96 -1.20
CA LEU A 356 -1.22 -6.42 -2.37
C LEU A 356 -0.40 -7.42 -3.17
N SER A 357 -1.00 -8.57 -3.45
CA SER A 357 -0.47 -9.57 -4.37
C SER A 357 -1.38 -9.72 -5.59
N VAL A 358 -0.79 -9.85 -6.77
CA VAL A 358 -1.51 -10.02 -8.05
C VAL A 358 -1.26 -11.44 -8.58
N GLY A 359 -2.27 -12.08 -9.14
CA GLY A 359 -2.13 -13.37 -9.80
C GLY A 359 -3.42 -13.85 -10.44
N PHE A 360 -3.63 -15.17 -10.45
CA PHE A 360 -4.79 -15.81 -11.07
C PHE A 360 -5.43 -16.81 -10.11
N LEU A 361 -6.76 -16.88 -10.12
CA LEU A 361 -7.48 -17.87 -9.33
C LEU A 361 -7.23 -19.29 -9.84
N GLY A 362 -7.07 -20.23 -8.90
CA GLY A 362 -6.82 -21.63 -9.21
C GLY A 362 -8.08 -22.44 -9.55
N ALA A 363 -7.86 -23.75 -9.72
CA ALA A 363 -8.92 -24.73 -9.98
C ALA A 363 -9.95 -24.79 -8.83
N PRO A 364 -11.21 -25.20 -9.13
CA PRO A 364 -12.18 -25.49 -8.08
C PRO A 364 -11.71 -26.67 -7.22
N VAL A 365 -12.05 -26.63 -5.94
CA VAL A 365 -11.80 -27.71 -4.98
C VAL A 365 -13.08 -27.98 -4.17
N PRO A 366 -13.26 -29.20 -3.66
CA PRO A 366 -14.31 -29.47 -2.68
C PRO A 366 -14.21 -28.53 -1.47
N ALA A 367 -15.34 -28.24 -0.83
CA ALA A 367 -15.33 -27.51 0.41
C ALA A 367 -14.49 -28.26 1.47
N PRO A 368 -13.56 -27.58 2.16
CA PRO A 368 -12.84 -28.20 3.25
C PRO A 368 -13.81 -28.53 4.39
N ALA A 369 -13.60 -29.65 5.07
CA ALA A 369 -14.26 -29.90 6.33
C ALA A 369 -13.61 -29.03 7.39
N PHE A 370 -14.22 -27.90 7.73
CA PHE A 370 -13.90 -27.24 8.99
C PHE A 370 -14.51 -28.12 10.07
N GLU A 371 -13.68 -28.57 11.01
CA GLU A 371 -14.13 -29.33 12.17
C GLU A 371 -15.16 -28.47 12.89
N ALA A 372 -16.44 -28.76 12.65
CA ALA A 372 -17.53 -28.08 13.33
C ALA A 372 -17.30 -28.37 14.80
N ALA A 373 -17.02 -27.32 15.60
CA ALA A 373 -16.88 -27.45 17.03
C ALA A 373 -18.05 -28.31 17.52
N SER A 374 -17.75 -29.55 17.91
CA SER A 374 -18.71 -30.62 18.05
C SER A 374 -19.88 -30.12 18.90
N ALA A 375 -21.01 -29.84 18.26
CA ALA A 375 -22.21 -29.49 19.00
C ALA A 375 -22.48 -30.66 19.95
N PRO A 376 -22.65 -30.42 21.27
CA PRO A 376 -22.88 -31.50 22.20
C PRO A 376 -24.08 -32.32 21.72
N PRO A 377 -24.00 -33.67 21.75
CA PRO A 377 -25.05 -34.52 21.22
C PRO A 377 -26.35 -34.20 21.95
N THR A 378 -27.27 -33.54 21.26
CA THR A 378 -28.62 -33.31 21.76
C THR A 378 -29.34 -34.64 21.64
N MET A 379 -29.33 -35.42 22.73
CA MET A 379 -30.26 -36.52 22.89
C MET A 379 -31.66 -35.90 22.96
N ASN A 380 -32.53 -36.14 21.97
CA ASN A 380 -33.94 -36.41 22.28
C ASN A 380 -34.81 -36.92 21.12
N ALA A 381 -35.57 -37.94 21.51
CA ALA A 381 -36.98 -38.23 21.26
C ALA A 381 -37.51 -38.41 19.82
N SER A 382 -37.70 -39.70 19.51
CA SER A 382 -38.46 -40.27 18.40
C SER A 382 -39.82 -39.59 18.19
N SER A 383 -39.94 -38.81 17.12
CA SER A 383 -41.22 -38.34 16.58
C SER A 383 -41.27 -38.70 15.09
N ILE A 384 -42.18 -39.62 14.73
CA ILE A 384 -42.44 -40.05 13.36
C ILE A 384 -43.25 -38.94 12.68
N GLN A 385 -42.66 -38.24 11.72
CA GLN A 385 -43.29 -37.14 10.99
C GLN A 385 -43.24 -37.40 9.47
N LEU A 386 -44.37 -37.20 8.80
CA LEU A 386 -44.60 -37.44 7.36
C LEU A 386 -43.52 -36.78 6.49
N ALA A 387 -43.04 -37.53 5.49
CA ALA A 387 -41.96 -37.14 4.59
C ALA A 387 -42.26 -35.82 3.83
N PRO A 388 -41.56 -34.72 4.13
CA PRO A 388 -41.67 -33.50 3.34
C PRO A 388 -41.01 -33.70 1.98
N GLN A 389 -41.59 -33.07 0.96
CA GLN A 389 -41.08 -33.01 -0.41
C GLN A 389 -39.59 -32.59 -0.39
N PRO A 390 -38.69 -33.28 -1.12
CA PRO A 390 -37.27 -33.00 -1.06
C PRO A 390 -37.05 -31.56 -1.51
N ALA A 391 -36.59 -30.72 -0.58
CA ALA A 391 -36.17 -29.37 -0.90
C ALA A 391 -35.13 -29.44 -2.05
N PRO A 392 -35.17 -28.50 -3.01
CA PRO A 392 -34.21 -28.48 -4.10
C PRO A 392 -32.79 -28.61 -3.53
N GLN A 393 -32.06 -29.64 -3.98
CA GLN A 393 -30.73 -29.88 -3.43
C GLN A 393 -29.86 -28.66 -3.75
N PRO A 394 -29.24 -28.04 -2.74
CA PRO A 394 -28.39 -26.89 -2.96
C PRO A 394 -27.27 -27.28 -3.92
N VAL A 395 -27.11 -26.52 -5.00
CA VAL A 395 -25.98 -26.71 -5.93
C VAL A 395 -24.70 -26.60 -5.09
N PRO A 396 -23.82 -27.60 -5.10
CA PRO A 396 -22.63 -27.58 -4.26
C PRO A 396 -21.76 -26.39 -4.67
N VAL A 397 -21.57 -25.46 -3.74
CA VAL A 397 -20.73 -24.30 -3.97
C VAL A 397 -19.28 -24.77 -3.95
N SER A 398 -18.62 -24.70 -5.11
CA SER A 398 -17.22 -25.09 -5.26
C SER A 398 -16.30 -24.01 -4.71
N TRP A 399 -15.47 -24.36 -3.75
CA TRP A 399 -14.37 -23.50 -3.31
C TRP A 399 -13.31 -23.41 -4.41
N ARG A 400 -12.36 -22.48 -4.26
CA ARG A 400 -11.24 -22.35 -5.22
C ARG A 400 -9.91 -22.28 -4.51
N ARG A 401 -8.86 -22.81 -5.13
CA ARG A 401 -7.49 -22.48 -4.71
C ARG A 401 -7.23 -21.00 -5.02
N LEU A 402 -6.57 -20.29 -4.11
CA LEU A 402 -6.23 -18.88 -4.33
C LEU A 402 -5.37 -18.69 -5.59
N GLY A 403 -4.36 -19.54 -5.81
CA GLY A 403 -3.48 -19.45 -6.98
C GLY A 403 -2.56 -18.22 -7.02
N ILE A 404 -2.68 -17.32 -6.04
CA ILE A 404 -1.81 -16.17 -5.82
C ILE A 404 -0.89 -16.49 -4.65
N PRO A 405 0.45 -16.38 -4.81
CA PRO A 405 1.38 -16.61 -3.72
C PRO A 405 1.20 -15.55 -2.63
N LEU A 406 1.01 -16.01 -1.40
CA LEU A 406 1.06 -15.19 -0.20
C LEU A 406 2.27 -15.62 0.63
N PRO A 407 2.99 -14.67 1.28
CA PRO A 407 4.04 -15.04 2.22
C PRO A 407 3.48 -15.92 3.35
N GLU A 408 4.34 -16.79 3.89
CA GLU A 408 3.94 -17.73 4.94
C GLU A 408 3.37 -17.00 6.18
N GLY A 409 2.35 -17.62 6.78
CA GLY A 409 1.69 -17.08 7.97
C GLY A 409 0.82 -15.84 7.72
N GLN A 410 0.74 -15.30 6.49
CA GLN A 410 -0.16 -14.17 6.24
C GLN A 410 -1.62 -14.61 6.33
N GLY A 411 -2.39 -13.86 7.12
CA GLY A 411 -3.83 -14.01 7.15
C GLY A 411 -4.40 -13.55 5.82
N ALA A 412 -5.19 -14.41 5.20
CA ALA A 412 -5.78 -14.13 3.92
C ALA A 412 -6.96 -13.13 4.06
N GLY A 413 -7.17 -12.32 3.03
CA GLY A 413 -8.10 -11.19 3.06
C GLY A 413 -8.97 -11.12 1.80
N PRO A 414 -9.45 -9.93 1.40
CA PRO A 414 -10.34 -9.79 0.25
C PRO A 414 -9.63 -10.15 -1.05
N VAL A 415 -10.36 -10.83 -1.93
CA VAL A 415 -9.91 -11.19 -3.28
C VAL A 415 -10.76 -10.44 -4.29
N LEU A 416 -10.15 -9.57 -5.08
CA LEU A 416 -10.85 -8.71 -6.03
C LEU A 416 -10.41 -9.01 -7.45
N ASP A 417 -11.28 -8.72 -8.42
CA ASP A 417 -10.87 -8.69 -9.81
C ASP A 417 -10.13 -7.40 -10.15
N MET A 418 -9.63 -7.31 -11.38
CA MET A 418 -8.91 -6.13 -11.86
C MET A 418 -9.79 -4.89 -12.09
N SER A 419 -11.11 -4.98 -11.86
CA SER A 419 -12.02 -3.83 -11.85
C SER A 419 -12.36 -3.35 -10.44
N GLY A 420 -11.84 -4.03 -9.40
CA GLY A 420 -12.08 -3.69 -8.00
C GLY A 420 -13.34 -4.32 -7.41
N ARG A 421 -13.92 -5.33 -8.08
CA ARG A 421 -15.09 -6.06 -7.56
C ARG A 421 -14.66 -7.23 -6.70
N LEU A 422 -15.34 -7.44 -5.59
CA LEU A 422 -15.03 -8.49 -4.63
C LEU A 422 -15.47 -9.87 -5.16
N LEU A 423 -14.50 -10.74 -5.45
CA LEU A 423 -14.71 -12.11 -5.94
C LEU A 423 -14.93 -13.11 -4.82
N GLY A 424 -14.41 -12.82 -3.63
CA GLY A 424 -14.48 -13.70 -2.47
C GLY A 424 -13.54 -13.25 -1.34
N LEU A 425 -13.44 -14.07 -0.31
CA LEU A 425 -12.47 -13.91 0.78
C LEU A 425 -11.54 -15.10 0.76
N ALA A 426 -10.24 -14.85 0.80
CA ALA A 426 -9.26 -15.90 0.96
C ALA A 426 -9.18 -16.27 2.44
N VAL A 427 -9.16 -17.57 2.72
CA VAL A 427 -9.22 -18.15 4.07
C VAL A 427 -8.16 -19.26 4.16
N PRO A 428 -7.31 -19.24 5.19
CA PRO A 428 -6.40 -20.34 5.46
C PRO A 428 -7.19 -21.57 5.91
N VAL A 429 -6.85 -22.74 5.36
CA VAL A 429 -7.37 -24.03 5.82
C VAL A 429 -6.31 -24.79 6.63
N PRO A 430 -6.68 -25.80 7.44
CA PRO A 430 -5.76 -26.48 8.36
C PRO A 430 -4.54 -27.13 7.71
N ASP A 431 -4.61 -27.51 6.42
CA ASP A 431 -3.48 -28.06 5.66
C ASP A 431 -2.48 -26.99 5.17
N GLY A 432 -2.70 -25.72 5.54
CA GLY A 432 -1.88 -24.57 5.15
C GLY A 432 -2.23 -24.00 3.77
N ALA A 433 -3.13 -24.62 3.00
CA ALA A 433 -3.57 -24.07 1.74
C ALA A 433 -4.39 -22.79 1.95
N GLN A 434 -4.38 -21.94 0.93
CA GLN A 434 -5.23 -20.74 0.87
C GLN A 434 -6.34 -21.00 -0.13
N LEU A 435 -7.58 -21.02 0.37
CA LEU A 435 -8.76 -21.19 -0.46
C LEU A 435 -9.57 -19.91 -0.50
N VAL A 436 -10.35 -19.72 -1.56
CA VAL A 436 -11.27 -18.60 -1.71
C VAL A 436 -12.68 -19.07 -1.44
N VAL A 437 -13.33 -18.46 -0.44
CA VAL A 437 -14.77 -18.55 -0.24
C VAL A 437 -15.42 -17.70 -1.34
N PRO A 438 -16.16 -18.30 -2.28
CA PRO A 438 -16.73 -17.56 -3.40
C PRO A 438 -17.83 -16.60 -2.96
N ILE A 439 -18.00 -15.54 -3.73
CA ILE A 439 -18.96 -14.48 -3.44
C ILE A 439 -20.41 -14.98 -3.29
N SER A 440 -20.84 -15.96 -4.08
CA SER A 440 -22.18 -16.56 -3.97
C SER A 440 -22.43 -17.13 -2.57
N ARG A 441 -21.42 -17.80 -1.99
CA ARG A 441 -21.51 -18.36 -0.64
C ARG A 441 -21.54 -17.28 0.43
N LEU A 442 -20.71 -16.26 0.29
CA LEU A 442 -20.65 -15.13 1.23
C LEU A 442 -21.99 -14.39 1.27
N ARG A 443 -22.63 -14.18 0.12
CA ARG A 443 -23.97 -13.59 0.05
C ARG A 443 -25.03 -14.48 0.69
N GLN A 444 -24.94 -15.80 0.51
CA GLN A 444 -25.88 -16.73 1.14
C GLN A 444 -25.84 -16.69 2.67
N VAL A 445 -24.64 -16.57 3.27
CA VAL A 445 -24.46 -16.64 4.72
C VAL A 445 -24.54 -15.28 5.45
N VAL A 446 -24.06 -14.21 4.80
CA VAL A 446 -24.02 -12.85 5.36
C VAL A 446 -25.20 -11.99 4.91
N GLY A 447 -25.85 -12.37 3.79
CA GLY A 447 -26.98 -11.65 3.23
C GLY A 447 -26.59 -10.37 2.49
N GLU A 448 -27.49 -9.39 2.49
CA GLU A 448 -27.34 -8.12 1.76
C GLU A 448 -26.26 -7.20 2.35
N ARG A 449 -25.84 -7.44 3.60
CA ARG A 449 -24.76 -6.67 4.25
C ARG A 449 -23.43 -6.77 3.51
N PHE A 450 -23.24 -7.77 2.65
CA PHE A 450 -21.95 -8.02 1.99
C PHE A 450 -21.67 -7.05 0.83
N GLY A 451 -22.69 -6.38 0.28
CA GLY A 451 -22.54 -5.43 -0.82
C GLY A 451 -23.67 -5.52 -1.83
N GLN A 452 -23.69 -4.54 -2.74
CA GLN A 452 -24.68 -4.49 -3.81
C GLN A 452 -24.20 -5.30 -5.01
N VAL A 453 -25.11 -6.10 -5.57
CA VAL A 453 -24.83 -6.83 -6.81
C VAL A 453 -24.71 -5.82 -7.94
N ALA A 454 -23.58 -5.81 -8.62
CA ALA A 454 -23.40 -4.99 -9.80
C ALA A 454 -24.43 -5.40 -10.86
N SER A 455 -25.26 -4.44 -11.30
CA SER A 455 -26.26 -4.66 -12.34
C SER A 455 -25.62 -4.89 -13.72
N GLU A 456 -24.42 -4.35 -13.94
CA GLU A 456 -23.67 -4.53 -15.18
C GLU A 456 -22.18 -4.80 -14.92
N PRO A 457 -21.53 -5.62 -15.76
CA PRO A 457 -20.09 -5.75 -15.73
C PRO A 457 -19.44 -4.43 -16.16
N THR A 458 -18.88 -3.69 -15.22
CA THR A 458 -17.93 -2.61 -15.50
C THR A 458 -16.69 -3.25 -16.13
N GLY A 459 -16.63 -3.29 -17.46
CA GLY A 459 -15.49 -3.85 -18.20
C GLY A 459 -14.18 -3.05 -18.03
N GLN A 460 -14.20 -1.97 -17.25
CA GLN A 460 -13.04 -1.11 -17.06
C GLN A 460 -12.10 -1.67 -16.01
N ARG A 461 -10.93 -2.10 -16.48
CA ARG A 461 -9.80 -2.46 -15.62
C ARG A 461 -9.27 -1.21 -14.91
N GLN A 462 -9.08 -1.32 -13.60
CA GLN A 462 -8.44 -0.30 -12.78
C GLN A 462 -6.92 -0.53 -12.71
N PRO A 463 -6.13 0.55 -12.64
CA PRO A 463 -4.72 0.48 -12.23
C PRO A 463 -4.56 -0.17 -10.84
N VAL A 464 -3.49 -0.94 -10.65
CA VAL A 464 -3.27 -1.71 -9.40
C VAL A 464 -3.03 -0.80 -8.20
N ASP A 465 -2.38 0.34 -8.41
CA ASP A 465 -2.18 1.38 -7.42
C ASP A 465 -3.50 2.05 -7.00
N GLN A 466 -4.45 2.24 -7.92
CA GLN A 466 -5.80 2.68 -7.60
C GLN A 466 -6.58 1.63 -6.79
N LEU A 467 -6.44 0.34 -7.11
CA LEU A 467 -7.01 -0.74 -6.30
C LEU A 467 -6.43 -0.73 -4.88
N TYR A 468 -5.10 -0.62 -4.76
CA TYR A 468 -4.42 -0.53 -3.47
C TYR A 468 -4.92 0.64 -2.63
N GLU A 469 -5.02 1.82 -3.23
CA GLU A 469 -5.49 3.06 -2.61
C GLU A 469 -6.86 2.89 -1.95
N GLY A 470 -7.84 2.36 -2.68
CA GLY A 470 -9.16 2.08 -2.11
C GLY A 470 -9.13 1.02 -1.00
N LEU A 471 -8.33 -0.03 -1.18
CA LEU A 471 -8.28 -1.16 -0.27
C LEU A 471 -7.60 -0.86 1.07
N LEU A 472 -6.84 0.23 1.19
CA LEU A 472 -6.24 0.68 2.46
C LEU A 472 -7.28 0.90 3.56
N ARG A 473 -8.49 1.35 3.21
CA ARG A 473 -9.56 1.63 4.17
C ARG A 473 -10.34 0.37 4.56
N ALA A 474 -10.46 -0.56 3.62
CA ALA A 474 -11.34 -1.72 3.72
C ALA A 474 -10.66 -2.97 4.29
N THR A 475 -9.34 -3.09 4.08
CA THR A 475 -8.54 -4.20 4.61
C THR A 475 -8.10 -3.87 6.03
N LEU A 476 -8.39 -4.78 6.96
CA LEU A 476 -8.16 -4.60 8.37
C LEU A 476 -7.09 -5.58 8.88
N GLN A 477 -6.21 -5.10 9.74
CA GLN A 477 -5.35 -5.89 10.61
C GLN A 477 -6.16 -6.34 11.83
N ALA A 478 -6.31 -7.66 12.01
CA ALA A 478 -6.96 -8.22 13.18
C ALA A 478 -5.94 -8.40 14.32
N ILE A 479 -6.22 -7.79 15.48
CA ILE A 479 -5.31 -7.74 16.63
C ILE A 479 -6.01 -8.32 17.85
N VAL A 480 -5.33 -9.21 18.55
CA VAL A 480 -5.96 -10.11 19.52
C VAL A 480 -5.15 -10.21 20.78
N ALA A 481 -5.80 -10.19 21.94
CA ALA A 481 -5.14 -10.44 23.22
C ALA A 481 -5.87 -11.55 23.97
N PRO A 482 -5.12 -12.48 24.60
CA PRO A 482 -5.72 -13.46 25.49
C PRO A 482 -6.41 -12.77 26.70
N PRO A 483 -7.27 -13.50 27.43
CA PRO A 483 -7.78 -13.02 28.70
C PRO A 483 -6.64 -12.62 29.65
N LEU A 484 -6.91 -11.63 30.49
CA LEU A 484 -6.00 -11.28 31.59
C LEU A 484 -6.10 -12.39 32.64
N ASN A 485 -4.98 -13.04 32.93
CA ASN A 485 -4.88 -14.00 34.04
C ASN A 485 -4.95 -13.30 35.39
#